data_AF-A0A851HM70-F1
#
_entry.id   AF-A0A851HM70-F1
#
_cell.length_a   1.000
_cell.length_b   1.000
_cell.length_c   1.000
_cell.angle_alpha   90.00
_cell.angle_beta   90.00
_cell.angle_gamma   90.00
#
_symmetry.space_group_name_H-M   'P 1'
#
loop_
_entity.id
_entity.type
_entity.pdbx_description
1 polymer ?
#
loop_
_entity_poly.entity_id
_entity_poly.type
_entity_poly.pdbx_seq_one_letter_code
_entity_poly.pdbx_strand_id
1 'polypeptide(L)'
;MTLQVLITIIITALFLVLATLFINVKATFLIAGYNTMSPEEKAKYDIVSLSKFMGKVMFAISGSLLLLLLGQIVSSAGLAIASTILVVAISLFAVIYIITGNRFKIDKTTTHP
;
A
#
# COMPACT_ATOMS: atom_id res chain seq x y z
N MET A 1 -8.50 -9.26 26.30
CA MET A 1 -8.29 -8.57 25.00
C MET A 1 -9.60 -7.92 24.61
N THR A 2 -9.62 -6.62 24.31
CA THR A 2 -10.85 -5.93 23.87
C THR A 2 -11.14 -6.24 22.41
N LEU A 3 -12.40 -6.11 21.97
CA LEU A 3 -12.80 -6.35 20.58
C LEU A 3 -12.01 -5.47 19.59
N GLN A 4 -11.73 -4.22 19.96
CA GLN A 4 -10.94 -3.29 19.16
C GLN A 4 -9.52 -3.79 18.88
N VAL A 5 -8.84 -4.33 19.91
CA VAL A 5 -7.49 -4.90 19.76
C VAL A 5 -7.49 -6.09 18.81
N LEU A 6 -8.50 -6.97 18.90
CA LEU A 6 -8.63 -8.12 18.00
C LEU A 6 -8.81 -7.67 16.54
N ILE A 7 -9.67 -6.69 16.31
CA ILE A 7 -9.90 -6.11 14.97
C ILE A 7 -8.60 -5.53 14.42
N THR A 8 -7.86 -4.75 15.22
CA THR A 8 -6.58 -4.15 14.80
C THR A 8 -5.55 -5.22 14.44
N ILE A 9 -5.47 -6.33 15.20
CA ILE A 9 -4.58 -7.46 14.87
C ILE A 9 -4.96 -8.09 13.53
N ILE A 10 -6.25 -8.39 13.31
CA ILE A 10 -6.73 -9.02 12.08
C ILE A 10 -6.45 -8.12 10.86
N ILE A 11 -6.74 -6.82 10.95
CA ILE A 11 -6.48 -5.86 9.87
C ILE A 11 -4.97 -5.75 9.62
N THR A 12 -4.15 -5.68 10.67
CA THR A 12 -2.68 -5.61 10.53
C THR A 12 -2.15 -6.85 9.80
N ALA A 13 -2.61 -8.04 10.20
CA ALA A 13 -2.22 -9.29 9.56
C ALA A 13 -2.65 -9.31 8.07
N LEU A 14 -3.87 -8.86 7.76
CA LEU A 14 -4.34 -8.74 6.38
C LEU A 14 -3.42 -7.83 5.55
N PHE A 15 -3.04 -6.65 6.07
CA PHE A 15 -2.15 -5.74 5.35
C PHE A 15 -0.74 -6.31 5.15
N LEU A 16 -0.22 -7.08 6.11
CA LEU A 16 1.06 -7.79 5.94
C LEU A 16 0.99 -8.88 4.88
N VAL A 17 -0.11 -9.65 4.84
CA VAL A 17 -0.36 -10.65 3.78
C VAL A 17 -0.44 -9.96 2.43
N LEU A 18 -1.22 -8.89 2.31
CA LEU A 18 -1.33 -8.11 1.07
C LEU A 18 0.01 -7.53 0.65
N ALA A 19 0.79 -6.95 1.57
CA ALA A 19 2.13 -6.45 1.30
C ALA A 19 3.01 -7.53 0.65
N THR A 20 3.01 -8.73 1.23
CA THR A 20 3.76 -9.88 0.72
C THR A 20 3.26 -10.31 -0.66
N LEU A 21 1.94 -10.40 -0.88
CA LEU A 21 1.38 -10.76 -2.17
C LEU A 21 1.70 -9.73 -3.27
N PHE A 22 1.67 -8.43 -2.95
CA PHE A 22 2.03 -7.35 -3.86
C PHE A 22 3.53 -7.32 -4.18
N ILE A 23 4.41 -7.50 -3.20
CA ILE A 23 5.86 -7.60 -3.43
C ILE A 23 6.19 -8.75 -4.39
N ASN A 24 5.43 -9.85 -4.30
CA ASN A 24 5.54 -11.01 -5.19
C ASN A 24 4.68 -10.89 -6.48
N VAL A 25 4.06 -9.74 -6.75
CA VAL A 25 3.25 -9.46 -7.95
C VAL A 25 2.03 -10.38 -8.10
N LYS A 26 1.56 -10.99 -7.01
CA LYS A 26 0.42 -11.93 -7.00
C LYS A 26 -0.94 -11.25 -6.76
N ALA A 27 -0.93 -9.97 -6.33
CA ALA A 27 -2.12 -9.21 -5.97
C ALA A 27 -2.42 -8.03 -6.93
N THR A 28 -1.86 -8.04 -8.14
CA THR A 28 -2.08 -6.96 -9.14
C THR A 28 -3.56 -6.76 -9.46
N PHE A 29 -4.37 -7.82 -9.33
CA PHE A 29 -5.82 -7.75 -9.53
C PHE A 29 -6.56 -6.83 -8.52
N LEU A 30 -5.94 -6.48 -7.40
CA LEU A 30 -6.48 -5.54 -6.42
C LEU A 30 -6.18 -4.07 -6.78
N ILE A 31 -5.36 -3.82 -7.80
CA ILE A 31 -5.07 -2.47 -8.27
C ILE A 31 -6.21 -2.03 -9.18
N ALA A 32 -7.32 -1.56 -8.57
CA ALA A 32 -8.54 -1.21 -9.30
C ALA A 32 -8.27 -0.26 -10.48
N GLY A 33 -7.47 0.78 -10.28
CA GLY A 33 -7.11 1.73 -11.34
C GLY A 33 -6.34 1.12 -12.51
N TYR A 34 -5.52 0.09 -12.27
CA TYR A 34 -4.86 -0.66 -13.35
C TYR A 34 -5.86 -1.60 -14.01
N ASN A 35 -6.64 -2.33 -13.21
CA ASN A 35 -7.56 -3.36 -13.69
C ASN A 35 -8.72 -2.84 -14.55
N THR A 36 -9.16 -1.60 -14.34
CA THR A 36 -10.22 -0.96 -15.13
C THR A 36 -9.73 -0.30 -16.42
N MET A 37 -8.41 -0.20 -16.65
CA MET A 37 -7.85 0.30 -17.91
C MET A 37 -8.08 -0.68 -19.07
N SER A 38 -8.18 -0.14 -20.30
CA SER A 38 -8.18 -0.96 -21.51
C SER A 38 -6.85 -1.72 -21.66
N PRO A 39 -6.81 -2.81 -22.43
CA PRO A 39 -5.58 -3.57 -22.67
C PRO A 39 -4.42 -2.70 -23.19
N GLU A 40 -4.72 -1.75 -24.08
CA GLU A 40 -3.73 -0.84 -24.68
C GLU A 40 -3.15 0.12 -23.64
N GLU A 41 -3.96 0.59 -22.69
CA GLU A 41 -3.48 1.46 -21.62
C GLU A 41 -2.70 0.69 -20.55
N LYS A 42 -3.14 -0.53 -20.19
CA LYS A 42 -2.39 -1.40 -19.27
C LYS A 42 -0.97 -1.67 -19.75
N ALA A 43 -0.78 -1.86 -21.06
CA ALA A 43 0.51 -2.12 -21.67
C ALA A 43 1.52 -0.97 -21.53
N LYS A 44 1.06 0.23 -21.16
CA LYS A 44 1.92 1.39 -20.93
C LYS A 44 2.52 1.42 -19.52
N TYR A 45 2.12 0.53 -18.61
CA TYR A 45 2.58 0.54 -17.23
C TYR A 45 3.50 -0.63 -16.90
N ASP A 46 4.56 -0.34 -16.14
CA ASP A 46 5.37 -1.35 -15.46
C ASP A 46 4.60 -1.85 -14.23
N ILE A 47 3.77 -2.88 -14.47
CA ILE A 47 2.95 -3.50 -13.43
C ILE A 47 3.80 -4.15 -12.33
N VAL A 48 5.02 -4.58 -12.63
CA VAL A 48 5.91 -5.21 -11.64
C VAL A 48 6.37 -4.16 -10.63
N SER A 49 6.87 -3.03 -11.11
CA SER A 49 7.31 -1.92 -10.24
C SER A 49 6.13 -1.30 -9.48
N LEU A 50 4.98 -1.13 -10.13
CA LEU A 50 3.76 -0.64 -9.49
C LEU A 50 3.28 -1.58 -8.38
N SER A 51 3.27 -2.90 -8.64
CA SER A 51 2.85 -3.91 -7.66
C SER A 51 3.79 -3.93 -6.45
N LYS A 52 5.11 -3.92 -6.69
CA LYS A 52 6.11 -3.85 -5.62
C LYS A 52 6.00 -2.56 -4.80
N PHE A 53 5.72 -1.43 -5.44
CA PHE A 53 5.46 -0.18 -4.73
C PHE A 53 4.22 -0.28 -3.83
N MET A 54 3.10 -0.80 -4.35
CA MET A 54 1.91 -1.04 -3.54
C MET A 54 2.18 -1.96 -2.35
N GLY A 55 3.03 -2.98 -2.53
CA GLY A 55 3.44 -3.85 -1.44
C GLY A 55 4.22 -3.12 -0.34
N LYS A 56 5.12 -2.20 -0.70
CA LYS A 56 5.83 -1.33 0.26
C LYS A 56 4.86 -0.38 0.98
N VAL A 57 3.87 0.16 0.29
CA VAL A 57 2.82 1.00 0.90
C VAL A 57 2.01 0.20 1.92
N MET A 58 1.56 -1.02 1.56
CA MET A 58 0.84 -1.90 2.49
C MET A 58 1.69 -2.28 3.71
N PHE A 59 2.99 -2.53 3.51
CA PHE A 59 3.92 -2.79 4.60
C PHE A 59 4.07 -1.58 5.52
N ALA A 60 4.22 -0.37 4.97
CA ALA A 60 4.30 0.85 5.76
C ALA A 60 3.00 1.10 6.55
N ILE A 61 1.83 0.89 5.95
CA ILE A 61 0.54 0.98 6.66
C ILE A 61 0.48 -0.04 7.79
N SER A 62 0.94 -1.28 7.58
CA SER A 62 0.97 -2.30 8.65
C SER A 62 1.85 -1.87 9.84
N GLY A 63 2.96 -1.18 9.59
CA GLY A 63 3.79 -0.58 10.65
C GLY A 63 3.02 0.48 11.46
N SER A 64 2.25 1.34 10.79
CA SER A 64 1.37 2.31 11.46
C SER A 64 0.26 1.61 12.27
N LEU A 65 -0.29 0.50 11.78
CA LEU A 65 -1.30 -0.26 12.53
C LEU A 65 -0.71 -1.00 13.75
N LEU A 66 0.55 -1.43 13.69
CA LEU A 66 1.27 -1.92 14.88
C LEU A 66 1.45 -0.81 15.93
N LEU A 67 1.69 0.43 15.50
CA LEU A 67 1.72 1.58 16.41
C LEU A 67 0.35 1.86 17.03
N LEU A 68 -0.73 1.71 16.26
CA LEU A 68 -2.11 1.79 16.78
C LEU A 68 -2.36 0.70 17.82
N LEU A 69 -1.98 -0.54 17.52
CA LEU A 69 -2.10 -1.68 18.43
C LEU A 69 -1.36 -1.42 19.75
N LEU A 70 -0.13 -0.90 19.67
CA LEU A 70 0.63 -0.48 20.84
C LEU A 70 -0.12 0.60 21.64
N GLY A 71 -0.64 1.62 20.97
CA GLY A 71 -1.45 2.67 21.57
C GLY A 71 -2.68 2.15 22.31
N GLN A 72 -3.35 1.14 21.78
CA GLN A 72 -4.48 0.47 22.43
C GLN A 72 -4.05 -0.32 23.68
N ILE A 73 -2.93 -1.03 23.61
CA ILE A 73 -2.42 -1.85 24.73
C ILE A 73 -2.01 -0.98 25.92
N VAL A 74 -1.36 0.17 25.65
CA VAL A 74 -0.89 1.09 26.70
C VAL A 74 -1.87 2.24 26.99
N SER A 75 -3.07 2.21 26.40
CA SER A 75 -4.10 3.23 26.54
C SER A 75 -3.63 4.67 26.21
N SER A 76 -2.76 4.82 25.21
CA SER A 76 -2.20 6.12 24.79
C SER A 76 -2.94 6.69 23.60
N ALA A 77 -3.70 7.77 23.85
CA ALA A 77 -4.34 8.56 22.79
C ALA A 77 -3.32 9.17 21.81
N GLY A 78 -2.13 9.56 22.29
CA GLY A 78 -1.07 10.12 21.45
C GLY A 78 -0.57 9.13 20.39
N LEU A 79 -0.38 7.86 20.77
CA LEU A 79 0.01 6.81 19.82
C LEU A 79 -1.10 6.50 18.82
N ALA A 80 -2.37 6.48 19.28
CA ALA A 80 -3.51 6.29 18.39
C ALA A 80 -3.64 7.42 17.36
N ILE A 81 -3.48 8.67 17.77
CA ILE A 81 -3.49 9.84 16.86
C ILE A 81 -2.32 9.77 15.88
N ALA A 82 -1.10 9.52 16.38
CA ALA A 82 0.10 9.43 15.54
C ALA A 82 -0.03 8.33 14.48
N SER A 83 -0.54 7.15 14.85
CA SER A 83 -0.79 6.05 13.91
C SER A 83 -1.78 6.44 12.82
N THR A 84 -2.85 7.17 13.17
CA THR A 84 -3.86 7.64 12.23
C THR A 84 -3.26 8.64 11.24
N ILE A 85 -2.47 9.61 11.73
CA ILE A 85 -1.76 10.58 10.90
C ILE A 85 -0.82 9.86 9.92
N LEU A 86 -0.07 8.86 10.38
CA LEU A 86 0.83 8.09 9.53
C LEU A 86 0.09 7.35 8.42
N VAL A 87 -1.04 6.69 8.72
CA VAL A 87 -1.85 6.01 7.69
C VAL A 87 -2.31 6.98 6.61
N VAL A 88 -2.83 8.15 7.01
CA VAL A 88 -3.27 9.19 6.07
C VAL A 88 -2.09 9.71 5.24
N ALA A 89 -0.98 10.06 5.89
CA ALA A 89 0.21 10.58 5.21
C ALA A 89 0.79 9.59 4.19
N ILE A 90 0.92 8.31 4.56
CA ILE A 90 1.39 7.24 3.65
C ILE A 90 0.45 7.07 2.47
N SER A 91 -0.87 7.12 2.69
CA SER A 91 -1.87 6.97 1.63
C SER A 91 -1.83 8.15 0.66
N LEU A 92 -1.77 9.37 1.17
CA LEU A 92 -1.64 10.58 0.34
C LEU A 92 -0.33 10.57 -0.45
N PHE A 93 0.79 10.24 0.21
CA PHE A 93 2.07 10.08 -0.45
C PHE A 93 1.99 9.04 -1.59
N ALA A 94 1.37 7.88 -1.35
CA ALA A 94 1.23 6.84 -2.36
C ALA A 94 0.46 7.33 -3.58
N VAL A 95 -0.68 8.01 -3.38
CA VAL A 95 -1.47 8.60 -4.47
C VAL A 95 -0.65 9.63 -5.24
N ILE A 96 -0.06 10.61 -4.55
CA ILE A 96 0.77 11.66 -5.16
C ILE A 96 1.93 11.04 -5.94
N TYR A 97 2.59 10.04 -5.39
CA TYR A 97 3.72 9.38 -6.03
C TYR A 97 3.31 8.64 -7.31
N ILE A 98 2.16 7.95 -7.30
CA ILE A 98 1.65 7.24 -8.48
C ILE A 98 1.26 8.21 -9.61
N ILE A 99 0.58 9.30 -9.28
CA ILE A 99 0.11 10.26 -10.30
C ILE A 99 1.23 11.14 -10.86
N THR A 100 2.28 11.40 -10.07
CA THR A 100 3.32 12.36 -10.43
C THR A 100 4.37 11.74 -11.34
N GLY A 101 4.71 12.41 -12.44
CA GLY A 101 5.92 12.11 -13.21
C GLY A 101 5.89 10.79 -13.99
N ASN A 102 4.70 10.22 -14.24
CA ASN A 102 4.54 8.96 -14.98
C ASN A 102 5.44 7.83 -14.45
N ARG A 103 5.69 7.77 -13.14
CA ARG A 103 6.75 6.94 -12.52
C ARG A 103 6.66 5.44 -12.78
N PHE A 104 5.47 4.97 -13.14
CA PHE A 104 5.23 3.57 -13.46
C PHE A 104 4.86 3.36 -14.92
N LYS A 105 5.02 4.36 -15.79
CA LYS A 105 4.88 4.17 -17.23
C LYS A 105 6.18 3.70 -17.84
N ILE A 106 6.09 2.77 -18.78
CA ILE A 106 7.21 2.27 -19.55
C ILE A 106 7.54 3.32 -20.61
N ASP A 107 8.77 3.81 -20.62
CA ASP A 107 9.25 4.71 -21.68
C ASP A 107 9.64 3.89 -22.91
N LYS A 108 8.98 4.14 -24.04
CA LYS A 108 9.24 3.45 -25.32
C LYS A 108 10.58 3.84 -25.95
N THR A 109 11.30 4.81 -25.39
CA THR A 109 12.60 5.28 -25.92
C THR A 109 13.81 4.49 -25.40
N THR A 110 13.65 3.61 -24.40
CA THR A 110 14.78 2.88 -23.78
C THR A 110 14.87 1.39 -24.16
N THR A 111 13.98 0.89 -25.00
CA THR A 111 14.15 -0.42 -25.65
C THR A 111 14.82 -0.22 -27.01
N HIS A 112 16.14 -0.08 -27.02
CA HIS A 112 16.93 -0.36 -28.23
C HIS A 112 17.08 -1.89 -28.42
N PRO A 113 17.04 -2.38 -29.67
CA PRO A 113 17.02 -3.80 -30.02
C PRO A 113 18.26 -4.58 -29.57
#